data_AF-W2IEK4-F1
#
_entry.id   AF-W2IEK4-F1
#
_cell.length_a   1.000
_cell.length_b   1.000
_cell.length_c   1.000
_cell.angle_alpha   90.00
_cell.angle_beta   90.00
_cell.angle_gamma   90.00
#
_symmetry.space_group_name_H-M   'P 1'
#
loop_
_entity.id
_entity.type
_entity.pdbx_description
1 polymer ?
#
loop_
_entity_poly.entity_id
_entity_poly.type
_entity_poly.pdbx_seq_one_letter_code
_entity_poly.pdbx_strand_id
1 'polypeptide(L)'
;MNVLDLGLFNAIQCVQYRYPMHNLQGLIAVVEDAFRSLPRTTIDKCFVTLQRVLQCVISCGGGNNYALPLVRKLFLNARSTATPSSLPIPKEIVTKGFRLLEAK
;
A
#
# COMPACT_ATOMS: atom_id res chain seq x y z
N MET A 1 -3.37 6.65 6.58
CA MET A 1 -3.11 5.54 5.66
C MET A 1 -3.44 6.02 4.25
N ASN A 2 -2.42 6.35 3.44
CA ASN A 2 -2.58 6.84 2.07
C ASN A 2 -1.90 5.87 1.09
N VAL A 3 -2.55 5.58 -0.04
CA VAL A 3 -2.01 4.72 -1.09
C VAL A 3 -0.74 5.31 -1.72
N LEU A 4 -0.62 6.64 -1.76
CA LEU A 4 0.54 7.34 -2.30
C LEU A 4 1.78 7.17 -1.40
N ASP A 5 1.60 7.16 -0.07
CA ASP A 5 2.67 6.89 0.89
C ASP A 5 3.24 5.48 0.72
N LEU A 6 2.36 4.49 0.45
CA LEU A 6 2.75 3.08 0.29
C LEU A 6 3.52 2.81 -1.01
N GLY A 7 3.35 3.64 -2.04
CA GLY A 7 3.89 3.41 -3.38
C GLY A 7 4.80 4.52 -3.88
N LEU A 8 4.17 5.58 -4.40
CA LEU A 8 4.83 6.65 -5.13
C LEU A 8 5.84 7.43 -4.27
N PHE A 9 5.45 7.85 -3.07
CA PHE A 9 6.34 8.66 -2.22
C PHE A 9 7.50 7.85 -1.66
N ASN A 10 7.27 6.57 -1.34
CA ASN A 10 8.34 5.67 -0.95
C ASN A 10 9.36 5.47 -2.09
N ALA A 11 8.90 5.34 -3.34
CA ALA A 11 9.78 5.28 -4.50
C ALA A 11 10.59 6.58 -4.69
N ILE A 12 9.94 7.74 -4.58
CA ILE A 12 10.60 9.05 -4.70
C ILE A 12 11.64 9.26 -3.59
N GLN A 13 11.30 8.90 -2.33
CA GLN A 13 12.24 8.96 -1.21
C GLN A 13 13.47 8.09 -1.46
N CYS A 14 13.30 6.88 -1.98
CA CYS A 14 14.41 5.99 -2.34
C CYS A 14 15.37 6.63 -3.37
N VAL A 15 14.85 7.41 -4.32
CA VAL A 15 15.66 8.14 -5.30
C VAL A 15 16.43 9.29 -4.64
N GLN A 16 15.80 10.05 -3.74
CA GLN A 16 16.45 11.14 -3.01
C GLN A 16 17.61 10.66 -2.12
N TYR A 17 17.50 9.47 -1.52
CA TYR A 17 18.60 8.87 -0.77
C TYR A 17 19.81 8.48 -1.64
N ARG A 18 19.61 8.28 -2.95
CA ARG A 18 20.66 7.89 -3.90
C ARG A 18 21.28 9.08 -4.63
N TYR A 19 20.52 10.15 -4.84
CA TYR A 19 20.97 11.35 -5.54
C TYR A 19 20.58 12.58 -4.73
N PRO A 20 21.54 13.28 -4.09
CA PRO A 20 21.24 14.53 -3.42
C PRO A 20 20.82 15.58 -4.46
N MET A 21 19.56 15.97 -4.41
CA MET A 21 18.95 16.90 -5.36
C MET A 21 19.18 18.33 -4.87
N HIS A 22 20.07 19.06 -5.54
CA HIS A 22 20.43 20.44 -5.16
C HIS A 22 19.63 21.53 -5.90
N ASN A 23 18.70 21.15 -6.80
CA ASN A 23 17.92 22.09 -7.61
C ASN A 23 16.44 21.67 -7.70
N LEU A 24 15.53 22.64 -7.50
CA LEU A 24 14.07 22.45 -7.58
C LEU A 24 13.64 21.89 -8.94
N GLN A 25 14.19 22.42 -10.04
CA GLN A 25 13.83 21.96 -11.40
C GLN A 25 14.22 20.50 -11.63
N GLY A 26 15.36 20.08 -11.08
CA GLY A 26 15.76 18.67 -11.10
C GLY A 26 14.79 17.80 -10.30
N LEU A 27 14.33 18.28 -9.14
CA LEU A 27 13.38 17.53 -8.30
C LEU A 27 12.06 17.31 -9.04
N ILE A 28 11.53 18.34 -9.70
CA ILE A 28 10.31 18.25 -10.50
C ILE A 28 10.48 17.20 -11.61
N ALA A 29 11.58 17.26 -12.36
CA ALA A 29 11.85 16.32 -13.45
C ALA A 29 11.96 14.87 -12.95
N VAL A 30 12.62 14.62 -11.81
CA VAL A 30 12.75 13.28 -11.22
C VAL A 30 11.40 12.75 -10.74
N VAL A 31 10.57 13.59 -10.13
CA VAL A 31 9.23 13.18 -9.68
C VAL A 31 8.32 12.85 -10.86
N GLU A 32 8.35 13.65 -11.93
CA GLU A 32 7.61 13.36 -13.16
C GLU A 32 8.07 12.06 -13.82
N ASP A 33 9.38 11.84 -13.91
CA ASP A 33 9.94 10.62 -14.48
C ASP A 33 9.60 9.38 -13.63
N ALA A 34 9.68 9.48 -12.30
CA ALA A 34 9.25 8.43 -11.39
C ALA A 34 7.76 8.09 -11.56
N PHE A 35 6.92 9.11 -11.77
CA PHE A 35 5.49 8.90 -12.02
C PHE A 35 5.23 8.26 -13.39
N ARG A 36 5.92 8.69 -14.45
CA ARG A 36 5.79 8.11 -15.80
C ARG A 36 6.34 6.69 -15.90
N SER A 37 7.41 6.40 -15.17
CA SER A 37 8.06 5.08 -15.16
C SER A 37 7.37 4.08 -14.24
N LEU A 38 6.41 4.52 -13.42
CA LEU A 38 5.69 3.68 -12.47
C LEU A 38 4.82 2.64 -13.20
N PRO A 39 5.11 1.34 -13.07
CA PRO A 39 4.31 0.31 -13.70
C PRO A 39 2.90 0.29 -13.11
N ARG A 40 1.88 0.12 -13.95
CA ARG A 40 0.49 -0.06 -13.49
C ARG A 40 0.34 -1.18 -12.45
N THR A 41 1.11 -2.25 -12.61
CA THR A 41 1.16 -3.37 -11.67
C THR A 41 1.66 -2.97 -10.28
N THR A 42 2.50 -1.92 -10.17
CA THR A 42 2.94 -1.37 -8.88
C THR A 42 1.79 -0.64 -8.19
N ILE A 43 1.01 0.16 -8.93
CA ILE A 43 -0.16 0.85 -8.40
C ILE A 43 -1.19 -0.16 -7.90
N ASP A 44 -1.50 -1.19 -8.69
CA ASP A 44 -2.44 -2.23 -8.29
C ASP A 44 -1.97 -2.94 -6.99
N LYS A 45 -0.68 -3.25 -6.88
CA LYS A 45 -0.10 -3.83 -5.65
C LYS A 45 -0.25 -2.89 -4.45
N CYS A 46 -0.15 -1.57 -4.64
CA CYS A 46 -0.36 -0.60 -3.58
C CYS A 46 -1.82 -0.62 -3.08
N PHE A 47 -2.79 -0.70 -3.98
CA PHE A 47 -4.21 -0.83 -3.61
C PHE A 47 -4.50 -2.12 -2.84
N VAL A 48 -3.96 -3.26 -3.30
CA VAL A 48 -4.11 -4.55 -2.61
C VAL A 48 -3.42 -4.51 -1.23
N THR A 49 -2.26 -3.85 -1.12
CA THR A 49 -1.56 -3.64 0.16
C THR A 49 -2.39 -2.79 1.10
N LEU A 50 -2.98 -1.69 0.62
CA LEU A 50 -3.86 -0.84 1.42
C LEU A 50 -5.05 -1.64 1.98
N GLN A 51 -5.72 -2.45 1.14
CA GLN A 51 -6.83 -3.29 1.59
C GLN A 51 -6.40 -4.24 2.71
N ARG A 52 -5.20 -4.84 2.60
CA ARG A 52 -4.68 -5.73 3.65
C ARG A 52 -4.31 -4.96 4.93
N VAL A 53 -3.77 -3.76 4.80
CA VAL A 53 -3.50 -2.91 5.97
C VAL A 53 -4.80 -2.51 6.68
N LEU A 54 -5.86 -2.17 5.95
CA LEU A 54 -7.17 -1.86 6.56
C LEU A 54 -7.71 -3.06 7.36
N GLN A 55 -7.52 -4.29 6.86
CA GLN A 55 -7.86 -5.51 7.61
C GLN A 55 -7.03 -5.63 8.91
N CYS A 56 -5.74 -5.28 8.89
CA CYS A 56 -4.89 -5.25 10.09
C CYS A 56 -5.35 -4.19 11.09
N VAL A 57 -5.70 -2.98 10.63
CA VAL A 57 -6.20 -1.89 11.49
C VAL A 57 -7.46 -2.34 12.25
N ILE A 58 -8.43 -2.96 11.55
CA ILE A 58 -9.64 -3.50 12.18
C ILE A 58 -9.27 -4.59 13.19
N SER A 59 -8.35 -5.48 12.81
CA SER A 59 -7.86 -6.55 13.69
C SER A 59 -7.15 -6.02 14.94
N CYS A 60 -6.54 -4.83 14.88
CA CYS A 60 -5.86 -4.18 16.00
C CYS A 60 -6.74 -3.14 16.73
N GLY A 61 -8.05 -3.13 16.50
CA GLY A 61 -8.96 -2.21 17.20
C GLY A 61 -8.77 -0.74 16.83
N GLY A 62 -8.29 -0.45 15.61
CA GLY A 62 -7.95 0.91 15.16
C GLY A 62 -6.51 1.33 15.47
N GLY A 63 -5.74 0.51 16.20
CA GLY A 63 -4.32 0.75 16.44
C GLY A 63 -3.43 0.52 15.22
N ASN A 64 -2.19 0.96 15.29
CA ASN A 64 -1.15 0.81 14.27
C ASN A 64 -0.10 -0.26 14.61
N ASN A 65 -0.29 -1.01 15.70
CA ASN A 65 0.65 -2.03 16.17
C ASN A 65 0.47 -3.34 15.39
N TYR A 66 0.82 -3.33 14.11
CA TYR A 66 0.84 -4.49 13.24
C TYR A 66 2.07 -4.45 12.32
N ALA A 67 2.63 -5.61 12.00
CA ALA A 67 3.65 -5.71 10.98
C ALA A 67 3.04 -5.36 9.61
N LEU A 68 3.81 -4.66 8.76
CA LEU A 68 3.37 -4.34 7.40
C LEU A 68 3.08 -5.64 6.64
N PRO A 69 1.85 -5.84 6.11
CA PRO A 69 1.50 -7.10 5.49
C PRO A 69 2.21 -7.29 4.14
N LEU A 70 2.96 -8.38 4.01
CA LEU A 70 3.65 -8.76 2.78
C LEU A 70 2.68 -9.36 1.75
N VAL A 71 2.22 -8.55 0.80
CA VAL A 71 1.27 -9.00 -0.25
C VAL A 71 1.94 -9.87 -1.34
N ARG A 72 3.28 -9.86 -1.44
CA ARG A 72 4.03 -10.69 -2.43
C ARG A 72 3.61 -12.16 -2.43
N LYS A 73 3.27 -12.74 -1.27
CA LYS A 73 2.80 -14.13 -1.17
C LYS A 73 1.41 -14.40 -1.75
N LEU A 74 0.51 -13.40 -1.80
CA LEU A 74 -0.79 -13.57 -2.47
C LEU A 74 -0.64 -13.72 -3.99
N PHE A 75 0.38 -13.08 -4.57
CA PHE A 75 0.62 -13.10 -6.02
C PHE A 75 1.41 -14.32 -6.51
N LEU A 76 2.14 -15.02 -5.61
CA LEU A 76 2.87 -16.24 -5.97
C LEU A 76 1.93 -17.45 -6.17
N ASN A 77 0.74 -17.41 -5.58
CA ASN A 77 -0.22 -18.53 -5.61
C ASN A 77 -1.33 -18.32 -6.66
N ALA A 78 -1.41 -17.13 -7.27
CA ALA A 78 -2.36 -16.84 -8.33
C ALA A 78 -1.76 -17.30 -9.67
N ARG A 79 -2.38 -18.31 -10.30
CA ARG A 79 -2.11 -18.71 -11.70
C ARG A 79 -2.40 -17.60 -12.73
N SER A 80 -2.81 -16.43 -12.27
CA SER A 80 -3.24 -15.29 -13.08
C SER A 80 -2.22 -14.17 -12.94
N THR A 81 -1.76 -13.65 -14.07
CA THR A 81 -0.83 -12.51 -14.16
C THR A 81 -1.46 -11.17 -13.75
N ALA A 82 -2.76 -11.17 -13.47
CA ALA A 82 -3.55 -10.00 -13.12
C ALA A 82 -3.68 -9.82 -11.59
N THR A 83 -3.42 -8.60 -11.15
CA THR A 83 -3.68 -8.14 -9.78
C THR A 83 -5.20 -8.13 -9.52
N PRO A 84 -5.72 -8.75 -8.45
CA PRO A 84 -7.14 -8.68 -8.15
C PRO A 84 -7.49 -7.25 -7.69
N SER A 85 -8.63 -6.73 -8.14
CA SER A 85 -9.12 -5.41 -7.75
C SER A 85 -9.56 -5.34 -6.27
N SER A 86 -9.90 -6.49 -5.67
CA SER A 86 -10.35 -6.59 -4.29
C SER A 86 -9.85 -7.88 -3.64
N LEU A 87 -9.49 -7.80 -2.35
CA LEU A 87 -9.15 -8.93 -1.50
C LEU A 87 -10.37 -9.40 -0.71
N PRO A 88 -10.55 -10.72 -0.57
CA PRO A 88 -11.55 -11.24 0.36
C PRO A 88 -11.22 -10.78 1.78
N ILE A 89 -12.27 -10.39 2.50
CA ILE A 89 -12.17 -10.01 3.91
C ILE A 89 -12.65 -11.20 4.75
N PRO A 90 -11.81 -11.74 5.66
CA PRO A 90 -12.22 -12.80 6.57
C PRO A 90 -13.42 -12.35 7.44
N LYS A 91 -14.41 -13.24 7.60
CA LYS A 91 -15.62 -12.96 8.40
C LYS A 91 -15.29 -12.51 9.82
N GLU A 92 -14.27 -13.09 10.43
CA GLU A 92 -13.80 -12.74 11.78
C GLU A 92 -13.42 -11.26 11.91
N ILE A 93 -12.76 -10.70 10.89
CA ILE A 93 -12.36 -9.29 10.87
C ILE A 93 -13.60 -8.40 10.81
N VAL A 94 -14.58 -8.78 9.98
CA VAL A 94 -15.87 -8.06 9.86
C VAL A 94 -16.61 -8.08 11.19
N THR A 95 -16.78 -9.26 11.79
CA THR A 95 -17.45 -9.41 13.09
C THR A 95 -16.75 -8.61 14.19
N LYS A 96 -15.41 -8.62 14.22
CA LYS A 96 -14.63 -7.82 15.18
C LYS A 96 -14.86 -6.33 14.96
N GLY A 97 -14.87 -5.87 13.71
CA GLY A 97 -15.17 -4.48 13.36
C GLY A 97 -16.53 -4.03 13.88
N PHE A 98 -17.58 -4.83 13.66
CA PHE A 98 -18.91 -4.53 14.20
C PHE A 98 -18.94 -4.40 15.72
N ARG A 99 -18.34 -5.36 16.45
CA ARG A 99 -18.27 -5.30 17.92
C ARG A 99 -17.55 -4.05 18.43
N LEU A 100 -16.48 -3.63 17.76
CA LEU A 100 -15.73 -2.42 18.14
C LEU A 100 -16.53 -1.13 17.91
N LEU A 101 -17.43 -1.13 16.93
CA LEU A 101 -18.32 0.01 16.67
C LEU A 101 -19.48 0.05 17.66
N GLU A 102 -20.03 -1.10 18.03
CA GLU A 102 -21.11 -1.20 19.03
C GLU A 102 -20.66 -0.88 20.46
N ALA A 103 -19.37 -1.03 20.75
CA ALA A 103 -18.79 -0.74 22.06
C ALA A 103 -18.44 0.74 22.29
N LYS A 104 -18.82 1.64 21.36
CA LYS A 104 -18.53 3.07 21.39
C LYS A 104 -19.83 3.87 21.46
#